data_AF-A0AAV0YAM8-F1
#
_entry.id   AF-A0AAV0YAM8-F1
#
_cell.length_a   1.000
_cell.length_b   1.000
_cell.length_c   1.000
_cell.angle_alpha   90.00
_cell.angle_beta   90.00
_cell.angle_gamma   90.00
#
_symmetry.space_group_name_H-M   'P 1'
#
loop_
_entity.id
_entity.type
_entity.pdbx_description
1 polymer ?
#
loop_
_entity_poly.entity_id
_entity_poly.type
_entity_poly.pdbx_seq_one_letter_code
_entity_poly.pdbx_strand_id
1 'polypeptide(L)'
;MFLFGIYIVAIKNGYIYSTPWIPITILCGINFFGASVIIFPWMLLNEVFPNKVRGISTGSSAGLSYLLIFILTKSYIEIEILLTLEYTMVLFGCLGIFESLYLYFYLPETENKTLLQIEEFFA
;
A
#
# COMPACT_ATOMS: atom_id res chain seq x y z
N MET A 1 -0.14 -9.28 -2.17
CA MET A 1 0.97 -9.96 -1.47
C MET A 1 0.49 -10.92 -0.39
N PHE A 2 -0.43 -10.54 0.49
CA PHE A 2 -0.96 -11.40 1.57
C PHE A 2 -1.42 -12.81 1.10
N LEU A 3 -2.29 -12.88 0.08
CA LEU A 3 -2.79 -14.15 -0.47
C LEU A 3 -1.67 -15.03 -1.04
N PHE A 4 -0.66 -14.43 -1.66
CA PHE A 4 0.48 -15.16 -2.23
C PHE A 4 1.38 -15.74 -1.12
N GLY A 5 1.60 -14.99 -0.04
CA GLY A 5 2.31 -15.47 1.15
C GLY A 5 1.61 -16.66 1.81
N ILE A 6 0.28 -16.56 2.00
CA ILE A 6 -0.53 -17.68 2.53
C ILE A 6 -0.44 -18.92 1.63
N TYR A 7 -0.49 -18.72 0.30
CA TYR A 7 -0.37 -19.82 -0.66
C TYR A 7 0.96 -20.58 -0.52
N ILE A 8 2.07 -19.86 -0.36
CA ILE A 8 3.39 -20.48 -0.15
C ILE A 8 3.44 -21.24 1.19
N VAL A 9 2.92 -20.66 2.27
CA VAL A 9 2.84 -21.32 3.58
C VAL A 9 1.98 -22.58 3.52
N ALA A 10 0.86 -22.56 2.80
CA ALA A 10 -0.04 -23.70 2.66
C ALA A 10 0.60 -24.87 1.87
N ILE A 11 1.40 -24.58 0.84
CA ILE A 11 2.18 -25.59 0.12
C ILE A 11 3.24 -26.20 1.05
N LYS A 12 3.99 -25.38 1.78
CA LYS A 12 5.08 -25.84 2.65
C LYS A 12 4.60 -26.74 3.79
N ASN A 13 3.41 -26.47 4.32
CA ASN A 13 2.78 -27.28 5.36
C ASN A 13 2.02 -28.51 4.81
N GLY A 14 2.03 -28.74 3.49
CA GLY A 14 1.42 -29.92 2.87
C GLY A 14 -0.11 -29.89 2.79
N TYR A 15 -0.76 -28.73 2.98
CA TYR A 15 -2.21 -28.61 2.89
C TYR A 15 -2.72 -28.60 1.44
N ILE A 16 -1.90 -28.13 0.49
CA ILE A 16 -2.29 -27.91 -0.92
C ILE A 16 -1.18 -28.44 -1.84
N TYR A 17 -1.57 -29.11 -2.92
CA TYR A 17 -0.64 -29.54 -3.97
C TYR A 17 -0.28 -28.37 -4.92
N SER A 18 1.00 -28.29 -5.30
CA SER A 18 1.52 -27.25 -6.19
C SER A 18 0.82 -27.28 -7.55
N THR A 19 -0.14 -26.37 -7.74
CA THR A 19 -0.90 -26.23 -8.99
C THR A 19 -0.43 -24.94 -9.69
N PRO A 20 0.11 -25.00 -10.93
CA PRO A 20 0.76 -23.83 -11.55
C PRO A 20 -0.16 -22.62 -11.78
N TRP A 21 -1.47 -22.84 -11.95
CA TRP A 21 -2.43 -21.79 -12.30
C TRP A 21 -2.73 -20.81 -11.16
N ILE A 22 -2.72 -21.29 -9.90
CA ILE A 22 -3.06 -20.49 -8.72
C ILE A 22 -2.06 -19.34 -8.47
N PRO A 23 -0.73 -19.55 -8.46
CA PRO A 23 0.22 -18.46 -8.24
C PRO A 23 0.20 -17.47 -9.40
N ILE A 24 -0.02 -17.92 -10.64
CA ILE A 24 -0.07 -17.04 -11.82
C ILE A 24 -1.23 -16.06 -11.71
N THR A 25 -2.44 -16.52 -11.38
CA THR A 25 -3.61 -15.64 -11.25
C THR A 25 -3.43 -14.63 -10.11
N ILE A 26 -2.86 -15.06 -8.98
CA ILE A 26 -2.57 -14.18 -7.85
C ILE A 26 -1.53 -13.11 -8.23
N LEU A 27 -0.45 -13.48 -8.92
CA LEU A 27 0.59 -12.53 -9.33
C LEU A 27 0.09 -11.54 -10.40
N CYS A 28 -0.71 -11.99 -11.36
CA CYS A 28 -1.36 -11.10 -12.33
C CYS A 28 -2.27 -10.08 -11.64
N GLY A 29 -3.07 -10.53 -10.66
CA GLY A 29 -3.91 -9.64 -9.86
C GLY A 29 -3.09 -8.60 -9.10
N ILE A 30 -2.02 -9.02 -8.43
CA ILE A 30 -1.13 -8.10 -7.68
C ILE A 30 -0.53 -7.03 -8.60
N ASN A 31 -0.09 -7.37 -9.80
CA ASN A 31 0.49 -6.40 -10.73
C ASN A 31 -0.56 -5.39 -11.22
N PHE A 32 -1.77 -5.85 -11.53
CA PHE A 32 -2.85 -4.99 -11.99
C PHE A 32 -3.24 -3.96 -10.92
N PHE A 33 -3.49 -4.41 -9.68
CA PHE A 33 -3.86 -3.51 -8.59
C PHE A 33 -2.69 -2.67 -8.08
N GLY A 34 -1.47 -3.22 -8.07
CA GLY A 34 -0.28 -2.52 -7.58
C GLY A 34 0.03 -1.26 -8.38
N ALA A 35 -0.16 -1.30 -9.71
CA ALA A 35 0.03 -0.13 -10.56
C ALA A 35 -0.95 1.01 -10.21
N SER A 36 -2.20 0.67 -9.92
CA SER A 36 -3.20 1.65 -9.47
C SER A 36 -2.80 2.26 -8.13
N VAL A 37 -2.54 1.44 -7.11
CA VAL A 37 -2.27 1.92 -5.74
C VAL A 37 -1.11 2.91 -5.66
N ILE A 38 -0.10 2.80 -6.53
CA ILE A 38 1.01 3.76 -6.56
C ILE A 38 0.54 5.15 -6.98
N ILE A 39 -0.38 5.27 -7.93
CA ILE A 39 -0.78 6.55 -8.54
C ILE A 39 -1.82 7.28 -7.67
N PHE A 40 -2.69 6.55 -6.97
CA PHE A 40 -3.80 7.11 -6.20
C PHE A 40 -3.37 8.14 -5.14
N PRO A 41 -2.39 7.87 -4.25
CA PRO A 41 -1.96 8.84 -3.25
C PRO A 41 -1.43 10.13 -3.87
N TRP A 42 -0.69 10.05 -4.97
CA TRP A 42 -0.18 11.24 -5.66
C TRP A 42 -1.31 12.07 -6.27
N MET A 43 -2.38 11.45 -6.71
CA MET A 43 -3.58 12.15 -7.18
C MET A 43 -4.31 12.84 -6.02
N LEU A 44 -4.51 12.13 -4.90
CA LEU A 44 -5.16 12.66 -3.70
C LEU A 44 -4.43 13.88 -3.12
N LEU A 45 -3.09 13.89 -3.12
CA LEU A 45 -2.32 15.06 -2.68
C LEU A 45 -2.66 16.33 -3.49
N ASN A 46 -3.06 16.19 -4.75
CA ASN A 46 -3.48 17.32 -5.59
C ASN A 46 -4.94 17.76 -5.35
N GLU A 47 -5.77 16.90 -4.76
CA GLU A 47 -7.19 17.19 -4.45
C GLU A 47 -7.37 17.73 -3.04
N VAL A 48 -6.56 17.25 -2.09
CA VAL A 48 -6.68 17.59 -0.66
C VAL A 48 -5.97 18.91 -0.33
N PHE A 49 -4.85 19.23 -0.98
CA PHE A 49 -4.08 20.41 -0.60
C PHE A 49 -4.55 21.72 -1.27
N PRO A 50 -4.69 22.82 -0.47
CA PRO A 50 -5.03 24.14 -0.98
C PRO A 50 -4.00 24.63 -1.99
N ASN A 51 -4.44 25.30 -3.06
CA ASN A 51 -3.56 25.82 -4.11
C ASN A 51 -2.42 26.71 -3.57
N LYS A 52 -2.67 27.48 -2.49
CA LYS A 52 -1.69 28.43 -1.92
C LYS A 52 -0.50 27.75 -1.24
N VAL A 53 -0.70 26.59 -0.61
CA VAL A 53 0.34 25.88 0.16
C VAL A 53 0.76 24.56 -0.47
N ARG A 54 0.11 24.16 -1.57
CA ARG A 54 0.30 22.87 -2.25
C ARG A 54 1.76 22.51 -2.44
N GLY A 55 2.59 23.43 -2.96
CA GLY A 55 4.00 23.14 -3.24
C GLY A 55 4.82 22.72 -2.01
N ILE A 56 4.59 23.35 -0.86
CA ILE A 56 5.32 23.02 0.38
C ILE A 56 4.77 21.73 0.99
N SER A 57 3.44 21.57 1.00
CA SER A 57 2.78 20.39 1.56
C SER A 57 3.06 19.12 0.76
N THR A 58 3.02 19.18 -0.58
CA THR A 58 3.35 18.05 -1.45
C THR A 58 4.83 17.71 -1.37
N GLY A 59 5.73 18.70 -1.36
CA GLY A 59 7.16 18.48 -1.20
C GLY A 59 7.52 17.82 0.13
N SER A 60 6.92 18.28 1.23
CA SER A 60 7.11 17.68 2.56
C SER A 60 6.57 16.25 2.62
N SER A 61 5.38 16.02 2.06
CA SER A 61 4.77 14.69 1.98
C SER A 61 5.63 13.74 1.15
N ALA A 62 6.13 14.18 -0.01
CA ALA A 62 7.04 13.39 -0.84
C ALA A 62 8.33 13.03 -0.10
N GLY A 63 8.92 13.99 0.62
CA GLY A 63 10.12 13.76 1.44
C GLY A 63 9.90 12.69 2.50
N LEU A 64 8.80 12.77 3.25
CA LEU A 64 8.38 11.75 4.22
C LEU A 64 8.16 10.39 3.55
N SER A 65 7.47 10.34 2.42
CA SER A 65 7.22 9.10 1.67
C SER A 65 8.53 8.43 1.24
N TYR A 66 9.48 9.18 0.67
CA TYR A 66 10.77 8.61 0.27
C TYR A 66 11.62 8.16 1.46
N LEU A 67 11.57 8.88 2.58
CA LEU A 67 12.25 8.47 3.82
C LEU A 67 11.67 7.14 4.33
N LEU A 68 10.34 7.00 4.37
CA LEU A 68 9.68 5.74 4.74
C LEU A 68 10.05 4.59 3.80
N ILE A 69 10.03 4.83 2.48
CA ILE A 69 10.46 3.84 1.49
C ILE A 69 11.91 3.40 1.73
N PHE A 70 12.80 4.34 2.07
CA PHE A 70 14.20 4.03 2.38
C PHE A 70 14.33 3.14 3.62
N ILE A 71 13.65 3.48 4.72
CA ILE A 71 13.64 2.68 5.95
C ILE A 71 13.10 1.28 5.67
N LEU A 72 11.98 1.17 4.95
CA LEU A 72 11.36 -0.10 4.61
C LEU A 72 12.29 -0.96 3.76
N THR A 73 12.91 -0.39 2.74
CA THR A 73 13.83 -1.10 1.84
C THR A 73 15.08 -1.59 2.59
N LYS A 74 15.60 -0.80 3.53
CA LYS A 74 16.73 -1.21 4.38
C LYS A 74 16.35 -2.32 5.34
N SER A 75 15.21 -2.18 6.01
CA SER A 75 14.73 -3.16 6.99
C SER A 75 14.28 -4.47 6.34
N TYR A 76 13.88 -4.44 5.06
CA TYR A 76 13.37 -5.59 4.33
C TYR A 76 14.32 -6.80 4.36
N ILE A 77 15.62 -6.59 4.10
CA ILE A 77 16.60 -7.68 4.07
C ILE A 77 16.76 -8.32 5.46
N GLU A 78 16.79 -7.50 6.52
CA GLU A 78 16.91 -7.99 7.90
C GLU A 78 15.67 -8.80 8.31
N ILE A 79 14.48 -8.30 7.95
CA ILE A 79 13.19 -8.97 8.19
C ILE A 79 13.13 -10.30 7.42
N GLU A 80 13.54 -10.31 6.15
CA GLU A 80 13.53 -11.51 5.31
C GLU A 80 14.44 -12.61 5.89
N ILE A 81 15.62 -12.25 6.38
CA ILE A 81 16.54 -13.20 7.02
C ILE A 81 15.93 -13.80 8.30
N LEU A 82 15.23 -12.99 9.09
CA LEU A 82 14.63 -13.43 10.35
C LEU A 82 13.38 -14.29 10.16
N LEU A 83 12.47 -13.85 9.27
CA LEU A 83 11.14 -14.41 9.12
C LEU A 83 11.00 -15.34 7.93
N THR A 84 12.01 -15.45 7.05
CA THR A 84 11.93 -16.07 5.72
C THR A 84 10.93 -15.39 4.78
N LEU A 85 11.08 -15.61 3.47
CA LEU A 85 10.34 -14.90 2.43
C LEU A 85 8.80 -15.00 2.59
N GLU A 86 8.31 -16.19 2.93
CA GLU A 86 6.87 -16.49 3.02
C GLU A 86 6.16 -15.66 4.10
N TYR A 87 6.73 -15.60 5.30
CA TYR A 87 6.15 -14.82 6.40
C TYR A 87 6.39 -13.32 6.23
N THR A 88 7.49 -12.94 5.58
CA THR A 88 7.76 -11.54 5.21
C THR A 88 6.68 -11.02 4.26
N MET A 89 6.31 -11.80 3.24
CA MET A 89 5.21 -11.46 2.32
C MET A 89 3.85 -11.35 3.02
N VAL A 90 3.58 -12.21 4.01
CA VAL A 90 2.36 -12.12 4.82
C VAL A 90 2.36 -10.85 5.68
N LEU A 91 3.48 -10.53 6.33
CA LEU A 91 3.64 -9.34 7.17
C LEU A 91 3.40 -8.04 6.38
N PHE A 92 4.08 -7.86 5.25
CA PHE A 92 3.86 -6.70 4.38
C PHE A 92 2.44 -6.68 3.79
N GLY A 93 1.86 -7.86 3.53
CA GLY A 93 0.47 -8.00 3.15
C GLY A 93 -0.52 -7.49 4.21
N CYS A 94 -0.30 -7.83 5.48
CA CYS A 94 -1.10 -7.33 6.60
C CYS A 94 -0.97 -5.81 6.78
N LEU A 95 0.24 -5.27 6.66
CA LEU A 95 0.48 -3.83 6.71
C LEU A 95 -0.30 -3.09 5.62
N GLY A 96 -0.32 -3.61 4.39
CA GLY A 96 -1.12 -3.03 3.31
C GLY A 96 -2.64 -3.07 3.56
N ILE A 97 -3.15 -4.12 4.20
CA ILE A 97 -4.57 -4.19 4.62
C ILE A 97 -4.86 -3.14 5.69
N PHE A 98 -3.96 -2.98 6.67
CA PHE A 98 -4.08 -1.97 7.72
C PHE A 98 -4.04 -0.55 7.13
N GLU A 99 -3.13 -0.28 6.19
CA GLU A 99 -3.06 0.99 5.46
C GLU A 99 -4.36 1.28 4.70
N SER A 100 -4.90 0.27 4.00
CA SER A 100 -6.18 0.41 3.30
C SER A 100 -7.35 0.70 4.25
N LEU A 101 -7.39 0.06 5.42
CA LEU A 101 -8.38 0.35 6.47
C LEU A 101 -8.23 1.76 7.01
N TYR A 102 -7.00 2.20 7.26
CA TYR A 102 -6.71 3.55 7.70
C TYR A 102 -7.21 4.58 6.68
N LEU A 103 -6.89 4.40 5.39
CA LEU A 103 -7.39 5.27 4.33
C LEU A 103 -8.91 5.27 4.27
N TYR A 104 -9.56 4.11 4.42
CA TYR A 104 -11.03 4.02 4.40
C TYR A 104 -11.71 4.85 5.51
N PHE A 105 -11.14 4.91 6.70
CA PHE A 105 -11.74 5.65 7.82
C PHE A 105 -11.36 7.13 7.87
N TYR A 106 -10.13 7.48 7.47
CA TYR A 106 -9.58 8.82 7.66
C TYR A 106 -9.55 9.69 6.39
N LEU A 107 -9.63 9.09 5.21
CA LEU A 107 -9.70 9.83 3.95
C LEU A 107 -11.14 10.29 3.71
N PRO A 108 -11.43 11.60 3.64
CA PRO A 108 -12.75 12.07 3.25
C PRO A 108 -12.99 11.77 1.77
N GLU A 109 -14.26 11.52 1.42
CA GLU A 109 -14.68 11.40 0.02
C GLU A 109 -14.37 12.70 -0.73
N THR A 110 -13.42 12.64 -1.69
CA THR A 110 -13.02 13.79 -2.52
C THR A 110 -13.84 13.87 -3.80
N GLU A 111 -14.53 12.80 -4.19
CA GLU A 111 -15.31 12.76 -5.41
C GLU A 111 -16.50 13.74 -5.35
N ASN A 112 -16.64 14.57 -6.40
CA ASN A 112 -17.72 15.56 -6.56
C ASN A 112 -17.78 16.66 -5.49
N LYS A 113 -16.72 16.84 -4.68
CA LYS A 113 -16.62 17.95 -3.73
C LYS A 113 -15.67 19.03 -4.22
N THR A 114 -15.99 20.28 -3.88
CA THR A 114 -15.10 21.42 -4.13
C THR A 114 -13.99 21.47 -3.08
N LEU A 115 -12.83 22.02 -3.43
CA LEU A 115 -11.72 22.28 -2.50
C LEU A 115 -12.17 23.00 -1.22
N LEU A 116 -13.10 23.96 -1.33
CA LEU A 116 -13.64 24.68 -0.17
C LEU A 116 -14.42 23.77 0.79
N GLN A 117 -15.20 22.82 0.28
CA GLN A 117 -15.95 21.86 1.11
C GLN A 117 -15.02 20.84 1.78
N ILE A 118 -13.90 20.51 1.14
CA ILE A 118 -12.86 19.66 1.75
C ILE A 118 -12.12 20.44 2.83
N GLU A 119 -11.79 21.71 2.59
CA GLU A 119 -11.17 22.59 3.59
C GLU A 119 -12.09 22.79 4.81
N GLU A 120 -13.40 22.98 4.62
CA GLU A 120 -14.39 23.07 5.72
C GLU A 120 -14.51 21.78 6.53
N PHE A 121 -14.25 20.60 5.94
CA PHE A 121 -14.25 19.33 6.67
C PHE A 121 -13.06 19.19 7.63
N PHE A 122 -11.94 19.86 7.34
CA PHE A 122 -10.71 19.81 8.14
C PHE A 122 -10.47 21.04 9.02
N ALA A 123 -11.32 22.08 8.93
CA ALA A 123 -11.26 23.30 9.73
C ALA A 123 -11.87 23.11 11.12
#